data_AF-A0AAJ6VMX5-F1
#
_entry.id   AF-A0AAJ6VMX5-F1
#
_cell.length_a   1.000
_cell.length_b   1.000
_cell.length_c   1.000
_cell.angle_alpha   90.00
_cell.angle_beta   90.00
_cell.angle_gamma   90.00
#
_symmetry.space_group_name_H-M   'P 1'
#
loop_
_entity.id
_entity.type
_entity.pdbx_description
1 polymer ?
#
loop_
_entity_poly.entity_id
_entity_poly.type
_entity_poly.pdbx_seq_one_letter_code
_entity_poly.pdbx_strand_id
1 'polypeptide(L)'
;MGFGTKKRIDEVTAPRTIHEISERALNCGLTLPGYADIAGRPILEFDGSSSRRDVVSSREMASLLFYLARLPSAECMQDGFALLVNANLKEEVETLDRAIHLLKGKVKVPQAYLLRNSPEVRTPDLFPRSHLKTISVDEKTLEKHIPRRATVYNHEHCVAYYKEYDAVMTEWQAAGRRLALEMSELKECTSLSGSLTPLNRLLADPTLRRTARDAEEAMGALEERAAPLLQLDHVRNINASIS
;
A
#
# COMPACT_ATOMS: atom_id res chain seq x y z
N MET A 1 25.02 -23.17 -25.83
CA MET A 1 23.59 -22.79 -25.84
C MET A 1 23.36 -21.83 -24.67
N GLY A 2 23.15 -20.55 -24.93
CA GLY A 2 22.99 -19.53 -23.88
C GLY A 2 21.54 -19.50 -23.39
N PHE A 3 21.32 -19.76 -22.10
CA PHE A 3 20.05 -19.55 -21.42
C PHE A 3 19.76 -18.05 -21.34
N GLY A 4 19.10 -17.53 -22.37
CA GLY A 4 18.42 -16.24 -22.27
C GLY A 4 17.26 -16.37 -21.30
N THR A 5 17.43 -15.89 -20.07
CA THR A 5 16.31 -15.60 -19.17
C THR A 5 15.45 -14.55 -19.86
N LYS A 6 14.42 -14.99 -20.59
CA LYS A 6 13.34 -14.12 -21.06
C LYS A 6 12.70 -13.54 -19.79
N LYS A 7 13.11 -12.34 -19.37
CA LYS A 7 12.35 -11.54 -18.42
C LYS A 7 10.91 -11.54 -18.94
N ARG A 8 9.98 -12.12 -18.19
CA ARG A 8 8.57 -12.14 -18.58
C ARG A 8 8.15 -10.69 -18.76
N ILE A 9 7.81 -10.32 -20.00
CA ILE A 9 7.47 -8.94 -20.38
C ILE A 9 6.25 -8.42 -19.59
N ASP A 10 5.48 -9.32 -18.99
CA ASP A 10 4.32 -9.06 -18.15
C ASP A 10 4.62 -8.97 -16.65
N GLU A 11 5.87 -9.09 -16.22
CA GLU A 11 6.17 -8.98 -14.80
C GLU A 11 6.12 -7.51 -14.34
N VAL A 12 5.24 -7.24 -13.38
CA VAL A 12 5.19 -5.97 -12.65
C VAL A 12 6.16 -6.06 -11.48
N THR A 13 7.14 -5.16 -11.45
CA THR A 13 8.08 -5.01 -10.32
C THR A 13 7.36 -4.30 -9.19
N ALA A 14 7.49 -4.81 -7.95
CA ALA A 14 6.88 -4.18 -6.79
C ALA A 14 7.55 -2.82 -6.52
N PRO A 15 6.81 -1.70 -6.51
CA PRO A 15 7.35 -0.40 -6.12
C PRO A 15 7.89 -0.49 -4.70
N ARG A 16 9.10 0.02 -4.45
CA ARG A 16 9.67 0.06 -3.09
C ARG A 16 9.05 1.17 -2.26
N THR A 17 8.67 2.28 -2.91
CA THR A 17 8.05 3.45 -2.30
C THR A 17 6.95 3.97 -3.22
N ILE A 18 6.03 4.76 -2.66
CA ILE A 18 4.97 5.46 -3.40
C ILE A 18 5.56 6.44 -4.42
N HIS A 19 6.79 6.92 -4.21
CA HIS A 19 7.49 7.83 -5.13
C HIS A 19 7.89 7.16 -6.45
N GLU A 20 7.92 5.82 -6.50
CA GLU A 20 8.14 5.06 -7.74
C GLU A 20 6.85 4.92 -8.58
N ILE A 21 5.70 5.38 -8.06
CA ILE A 21 4.39 5.32 -8.72
C ILE A 21 4.12 6.67 -9.39
N SER A 22 3.60 6.63 -10.63
CA SER A 22 3.24 7.87 -11.35
C SER A 22 2.03 8.55 -10.70
N GLU A 23 1.99 9.88 -10.73
CA GLU A 23 0.83 10.67 -10.25
C GLU A 23 -0.48 10.23 -10.93
N ARG A 24 -0.42 9.84 -12.22
CA ARG A 24 -1.56 9.29 -12.95
C ARG A 24 -2.06 7.98 -12.34
N ALA A 25 -1.13 7.10 -11.96
CA ALA A 25 -1.48 5.84 -11.30
C ALA A 25 -2.07 6.09 -9.91
N LEU A 26 -1.57 7.07 -9.15
CA LEU A 26 -2.16 7.47 -7.87
C LEU A 26 -3.60 7.98 -8.04
N ASN A 27 -3.86 8.73 -9.12
CA ASN A 27 -5.19 9.26 -9.45
C ASN A 27 -6.03 8.35 -10.36
N CYS A 28 -5.77 7.04 -10.42
CA CYS A 28 -6.51 6.14 -11.33
C CYS A 28 -7.90 5.71 -10.84
N GLY A 29 -8.37 6.26 -9.70
CA GLY A 29 -9.64 5.93 -9.06
C GLY A 29 -9.55 4.75 -8.08
N LEU A 30 -8.36 4.17 -7.87
CA LEU A 30 -8.12 3.17 -6.82
C LEU A 30 -7.77 3.85 -5.49
N THR A 31 -8.48 3.48 -4.44
CA THR A 31 -8.28 4.03 -3.10
C THR A 31 -8.28 2.93 -2.05
N LEU A 32 -7.58 3.18 -0.93
CA LEU A 32 -7.60 2.34 0.26
C LEU A 32 -8.29 3.12 1.39
N PRO A 33 -9.63 3.14 1.44
CA PRO A 33 -10.42 3.96 2.37
C PRO A 33 -10.40 3.48 3.82
N GLY A 34 -9.62 2.46 4.14
CA GLY A 34 -9.29 2.08 5.51
C GLY A 34 -10.38 1.46 6.35
N TYR A 35 -11.41 0.94 5.69
CA TYR A 35 -12.40 0.07 6.31
C TYR A 35 -12.26 -1.36 5.77
N ALA A 36 -12.89 -2.30 6.47
CA ALA A 36 -12.82 -3.72 6.18
C ALA A 36 -14.21 -4.31 5.89
N ASP A 37 -14.22 -5.46 5.22
CA ASP A 37 -15.43 -6.26 5.05
C ASP A 37 -15.76 -7.08 6.31
N ILE A 38 -16.89 -7.79 6.29
CA ILE A 38 -17.30 -8.69 7.39
C ILE A 38 -16.28 -9.78 7.75
N ALA A 39 -15.36 -10.12 6.84
CA ALA A 39 -14.30 -11.09 7.08
C ALA A 39 -13.01 -10.42 7.60
N GLY A 40 -13.05 -9.10 7.86
CA GLY A 40 -11.90 -8.34 8.32
C GLY A 40 -10.88 -8.04 7.22
N ARG A 41 -11.21 -8.23 5.93
CA ARG A 41 -10.32 -7.92 4.82
C ARG A 41 -10.40 -6.45 4.46
N PRO A 42 -9.26 -5.77 4.21
CA PRO A 42 -9.26 -4.37 3.82
C PRO A 42 -9.93 -4.21 2.46
N ILE A 43 -10.76 -3.18 2.33
CA ILE A 43 -11.45 -2.87 1.08
C ILE A 43 -10.60 -1.94 0.23
N LEU A 44 -10.36 -2.33 -1.02
CA LEU A 44 -9.89 -1.45 -2.08
C LEU A 44 -11.09 -0.95 -2.86
N GLU A 45 -11.30 0.37 -2.89
CA GLU A 45 -12.34 0.98 -3.69
C GLU A 45 -11.80 1.34 -5.07
N PHE A 46 -12.56 1.02 -6.11
CA PHE A 46 -12.34 1.50 -7.46
C PHE A 46 -13.55 2.34 -7.89
N ASP A 47 -13.36 3.65 -8.00
CA ASP A 47 -14.37 4.56 -8.52
C ASP A 47 -14.02 4.99 -9.96
N GLY A 48 -14.64 4.30 -10.92
CA GLY A 48 -14.52 4.59 -12.34
C GLY A 48 -15.18 5.92 -12.75
N SER A 49 -16.13 6.41 -11.96
CA SER A 49 -16.87 7.65 -12.20
C SER A 49 -16.26 8.90 -11.58
N SER A 50 -15.12 8.77 -10.89
CA SER A 50 -14.47 9.89 -10.23
C SER A 50 -13.98 10.93 -11.24
N SER A 51 -14.30 12.21 -10.99
CA SER A 51 -13.86 13.35 -11.81
C SER A 51 -12.35 13.58 -11.80
N ARG A 52 -11.64 12.93 -10.87
CA ARG A 52 -10.20 12.97 -10.69
C ARG A 52 -9.46 11.88 -11.46
N ARG A 53 -10.18 11.02 -12.20
CA ARG A 53 -9.61 9.81 -12.77
C ARG A 53 -8.75 10.07 -14.00
N ASP A 54 -7.48 9.71 -13.87
CA ASP A 54 -6.61 9.58 -15.02
C ASP A 54 -6.78 8.22 -15.71
N VAL A 55 -6.78 8.22 -17.04
CA VAL A 55 -6.77 6.99 -17.83
C VAL A 55 -5.37 6.39 -17.75
N VAL A 56 -5.27 5.23 -17.12
CA VAL A 56 -4.00 4.52 -16.89
C VAL A 56 -4.00 3.15 -17.55
N SER A 57 -2.80 2.66 -17.82
CA SER A 57 -2.60 1.28 -18.27
C SER A 57 -2.86 0.28 -17.13
N SER A 58 -3.19 -0.96 -17.48
CA SER A 58 -3.32 -2.05 -16.50
C SER A 58 -2.03 -2.30 -15.72
N ARG A 59 -0.87 -1.93 -16.27
CA ARG A 59 0.43 -2.08 -15.62
C ARG A 59 0.64 -1.05 -14.51
N GLU A 60 0.27 0.20 -14.78
CA GLU A 60 0.31 1.28 -13.80
C GLU A 60 -0.65 1.00 -12.64
N MET A 61 -1.87 0.55 -12.96
CA MET A 61 -2.86 0.15 -11.96
C MET A 61 -2.38 -1.05 -11.13
N ALA A 62 -1.75 -2.04 -11.76
CA ALA A 62 -1.14 -3.17 -11.06
C ALA A 62 0.04 -2.72 -10.17
N SER A 63 0.84 -1.75 -10.60
CA SER A 63 1.93 -1.19 -9.81
C SER A 63 1.41 -0.59 -8.50
N LEU A 64 0.33 0.21 -8.57
CA LEU A 64 -0.32 0.78 -7.39
C LEU A 64 -0.88 -0.30 -6.45
N LEU A 65 -1.64 -1.26 -6.98
CA LEU A 65 -2.16 -2.39 -6.20
C LEU A 65 -1.04 -3.16 -5.50
N PHE A 66 0.10 -3.34 -6.18
CA PHE A 66 1.22 -4.06 -5.62
C PHE A 66 1.92 -3.28 -4.50
N TYR A 67 1.96 -1.96 -4.59
CA TYR A 67 2.41 -1.09 -3.49
C TYR A 67 1.47 -1.13 -2.30
N LEU A 68 0.16 -0.99 -2.52
CA LEU A 68 -0.85 -1.03 -1.44
C LEU A 68 -0.82 -2.37 -0.70
N ALA A 69 -0.55 -3.47 -1.41
CA ALA A 69 -0.37 -4.81 -0.83
C ALA A 69 0.84 -4.96 0.08
N ARG A 70 1.81 -4.04 0.03
CA ARG A 70 3.03 -4.06 0.85
C ARG A 70 2.94 -3.15 2.07
N LEU A 71 1.93 -2.29 2.15
CA LEU A 71 1.77 -1.40 3.29
C LEU A 71 1.63 -2.26 4.55
N PRO A 72 2.39 -1.95 5.62
CA PRO A 72 2.25 -2.66 6.87
C PRO A 72 0.85 -2.42 7.42
N SER A 73 0.08 -3.50 7.49
CA SER A 73 -1.26 -3.51 8.05
C SER A 73 -1.30 -4.66 9.04
N ALA A 74 -1.71 -4.37 10.27
CA ALA A 74 -1.83 -5.36 11.33
C ALA A 74 -2.76 -6.49 10.89
N GLU A 75 -2.27 -7.74 10.88
CA GLU A 75 -2.94 -9.06 10.77
C GLU A 75 -4.02 -9.30 9.68
N CYS A 76 -4.80 -8.28 9.31
CA CYS A 76 -5.94 -8.22 8.40
C CYS A 76 -5.59 -8.43 6.92
N MET A 77 -4.33 -8.25 6.51
CA MET A 77 -3.89 -8.54 5.13
C MET A 77 -3.56 -10.02 4.86
N GLN A 78 -3.56 -10.90 5.87
CA GLN A 78 -3.28 -12.34 5.65
C GLN A 78 -4.31 -12.99 4.71
N ASP A 79 -5.53 -12.47 4.67
CA ASP A 79 -6.59 -12.96 3.79
C ASP A 79 -6.74 -12.21 2.46
N GLY A 80 -5.88 -11.24 2.20
CA GLY A 80 -5.90 -10.43 0.98
C GLY A 80 -6.94 -9.32 1.01
N PHE A 81 -7.14 -8.67 -0.13
CA PHE A 81 -8.01 -7.50 -0.27
C PHE A 81 -9.38 -7.87 -0.82
N ALA A 82 -10.43 -7.25 -0.30
CA ALA A 82 -11.72 -7.25 -0.98
C ALA A 82 -11.81 -6.01 -1.88
N LEU A 83 -12.30 -6.16 -3.10
CA LEU A 83 -12.43 -5.05 -4.04
C LEU A 83 -13.87 -4.53 -4.05
N LEU A 84 -14.09 -3.22 -3.98
CA LEU A 84 -15.38 -2.59 -4.18
C LEU A 84 -15.32 -1.77 -5.47
N VAL A 85 -16.08 -2.18 -6.48
CA VAL A 85 -16.04 -1.60 -7.83
C VAL A 85 -17.30 -0.78 -8.04
N ASN A 86 -17.11 0.53 -8.19
CA ASN A 86 -18.10 1.49 -8.65
C ASN A 86 -17.71 1.96 -10.06
N ALA A 87 -18.03 1.16 -11.08
CA ALA A 87 -17.67 1.45 -12.46
C ALA A 87 -18.85 1.17 -13.38
N ASN A 88 -19.14 2.13 -14.26
CA ASN A 88 -20.24 2.03 -15.23
C ASN A 88 -19.75 1.61 -16.62
N LEU A 89 -18.48 1.85 -16.94
CA LEU A 89 -17.91 1.54 -18.26
C LEU A 89 -17.16 0.20 -18.23
N LYS A 90 -17.40 -0.62 -19.26
CA LYS A 90 -16.81 -1.95 -19.40
C LYS A 90 -15.28 -1.91 -19.52
N GLU A 91 -14.73 -0.92 -20.22
CA GLU A 91 -13.29 -0.77 -20.46
C GLU A 91 -12.48 -0.58 -19.16
N GLU A 92 -13.10 0.04 -18.15
CA GLU A 92 -12.50 0.29 -16.84
C GLU A 92 -12.36 -1.02 -16.07
N VAL A 93 -13.44 -1.81 -16.05
CA VAL A 93 -13.48 -3.12 -15.42
C VAL A 93 -12.53 -4.09 -16.14
N GLU A 94 -12.43 -4.03 -17.47
CA GLU A 94 -11.47 -4.83 -18.24
C GLU A 94 -10.00 -4.44 -17.95
N THR A 95 -9.74 -3.16 -17.68
CA THR A 95 -8.40 -2.68 -17.30
C THR A 95 -8.04 -3.13 -15.88
N LEU A 96 -9.01 -3.09 -14.97
CA LEU A 96 -8.88 -3.59 -13.60
C LEU A 96 -8.70 -5.12 -13.57
N ASP A 97 -9.48 -5.88 -14.35
CA ASP A 97 -9.34 -7.33 -14.49
C ASP A 97 -7.96 -7.72 -15.03
N ARG A 98 -7.45 -6.98 -16.02
CA ARG A 98 -6.07 -7.13 -16.50
C ARG A 98 -5.04 -6.84 -15.42
N ALA A 99 -5.21 -5.75 -14.66
CA ALA A 99 -4.29 -5.39 -13.58
C ALA A 99 -4.24 -6.47 -12.49
N ILE A 100 -5.39 -7.00 -12.08
CA ILE A 100 -5.46 -8.06 -11.07
C ILE A 100 -4.89 -9.38 -11.61
N HIS A 101 -5.13 -9.70 -12.88
CA HIS A 101 -4.53 -10.86 -13.52
C HIS A 101 -2.99 -10.78 -13.55
N LEU A 102 -2.41 -9.60 -13.81
CA LEU A 102 -0.95 -9.40 -13.73
C LEU A 102 -0.38 -9.64 -12.34
N LEU A 103 -1.19 -9.49 -11.29
CA LEU A 103 -0.81 -9.68 -9.90
C LEU A 103 -1.16 -11.07 -9.36
N LYS A 104 -1.64 -11.99 -10.21
CA LYS A 104 -2.03 -13.34 -9.80
C LYS A 104 -0.86 -14.06 -9.14
N GLY A 105 -1.06 -14.49 -7.90
CA GLY A 105 -0.05 -15.15 -7.07
C GLY A 105 0.89 -14.20 -6.30
N LYS A 106 0.81 -12.89 -6.54
CA LYS A 106 1.55 -11.85 -5.79
C LYS A 106 0.66 -11.11 -4.79
N VAL A 107 -0.59 -10.83 -5.19
CA VAL A 107 -1.60 -10.20 -4.34
C VAL A 107 -2.85 -11.09 -4.30
N LYS A 108 -3.34 -11.38 -3.10
CA LYS A 108 -4.57 -12.16 -2.89
C LYS A 108 -5.75 -11.19 -2.93
N VAL A 109 -6.63 -11.36 -3.94
CA VAL A 109 -7.91 -10.66 -4.04
C VAL A 109 -8.98 -11.74 -4.17
N PRO A 110 -9.61 -12.20 -3.07
CA PRO A 110 -10.55 -13.32 -3.13
C PRO A 110 -11.88 -12.95 -3.78
N GLN A 111 -12.30 -11.69 -3.71
CA GLN A 111 -13.63 -11.28 -4.17
C GLN A 111 -13.74 -9.80 -4.53
N ALA A 112 -14.72 -9.49 -5.38
CA ALA A 112 -15.11 -8.15 -5.76
C ALA A 112 -16.61 -7.92 -5.51
N TYR A 113 -16.93 -6.87 -4.77
CA TYR A 113 -18.27 -6.32 -4.61
C TYR A 113 -18.52 -5.31 -5.73
N LEU A 114 -19.59 -5.50 -6.49
CA LEU A 114 -19.99 -4.60 -7.57
C LEU A 114 -21.13 -3.73 -7.08
N LEU A 115 -20.89 -2.44 -6.90
CA LEU A 115 -21.93 -1.50 -6.53
C LEU A 115 -22.82 -1.22 -7.75
N ARG A 116 -24.12 -1.55 -7.66
CA ARG A 116 -25.07 -1.27 -8.72
C ARG A 116 -26.23 -0.46 -8.21
N ASN A 117 -26.47 0.67 -8.87
CA ASN A 117 -27.61 1.52 -8.62
C ASN A 117 -28.83 1.14 -9.48
N SER A 118 -28.71 0.14 -10.37
CA SER A 118 -29.79 -0.35 -11.22
C SER A 118 -29.80 -1.89 -11.35
N PRO A 119 -30.96 -2.55 -11.19
CA PRO A 119 -31.09 -4.01 -11.14
C PRO A 119 -31.02 -4.71 -12.51
N GLU A 120 -30.97 -3.98 -13.63
CA GLU A 120 -31.34 -4.58 -14.93
C GLU A 120 -30.19 -5.22 -15.72
N VAL A 121 -28.93 -4.94 -15.41
CA VAL A 121 -27.83 -5.48 -16.23
C VAL A 121 -27.28 -6.74 -15.60
N ARG A 122 -27.87 -7.92 -15.89
CA ARG A 122 -27.13 -9.19 -15.69
C ARG A 122 -25.83 -9.09 -16.48
N THR A 123 -24.69 -9.07 -15.81
CA THR A 123 -23.42 -9.02 -16.54
C THR A 123 -22.87 -10.43 -16.74
N PRO A 124 -22.37 -10.73 -17.95
CA PRO A 124 -21.44 -11.84 -18.15
C PRO A 124 -20.18 -11.64 -17.29
N ASP A 125 -19.35 -12.67 -17.16
CA ASP A 125 -18.09 -12.65 -16.39
C ASP A 125 -17.34 -11.32 -16.54
N LEU A 126 -17.45 -10.43 -15.54
CA LEU A 126 -16.81 -9.11 -15.53
C LEU A 126 -15.30 -9.20 -15.27
N PHE A 127 -14.88 -10.33 -14.72
CA PHE A 127 -13.49 -10.65 -14.43
C PHE A 127 -13.09 -11.96 -15.13
N PRO A 128 -13.17 -12.02 -16.47
CA PRO A 128 -12.94 -13.25 -17.22
C PRO A 128 -11.47 -13.72 -17.14
N ARG A 129 -10.52 -12.82 -16.85
CA ARG A 129 -9.08 -13.16 -16.78
C ARG A 129 -8.62 -13.47 -15.37
N SER A 130 -9.08 -12.70 -14.39
CA SER A 130 -8.70 -12.90 -12.99
C SER A 130 -9.54 -13.97 -12.28
N HIS A 131 -10.70 -14.34 -12.85
CA HIS A 131 -11.67 -15.29 -12.28
C HIS A 131 -12.07 -14.92 -10.85
N LEU A 132 -12.23 -13.62 -10.59
CA LEU A 132 -12.65 -13.11 -9.29
C LEU A 132 -14.10 -13.48 -8.99
N LYS A 133 -14.35 -13.90 -7.75
CA LYS A 133 -15.71 -14.09 -7.26
C LYS A 133 -16.39 -12.72 -7.17
N THR A 134 -17.43 -12.50 -7.97
CA THR A 134 -18.21 -11.26 -7.97
C THR A 134 -19.47 -11.41 -7.12
N ILE A 135 -19.78 -10.37 -6.34
CA ILE A 135 -21.02 -10.25 -5.57
C ILE A 135 -21.63 -8.90 -5.97
N SER A 136 -22.82 -8.92 -6.58
CA SER A 136 -23.57 -7.68 -6.87
C SER A 136 -24.21 -7.17 -5.59
N VAL A 137 -23.97 -5.90 -5.27
CA VAL A 137 -24.40 -5.28 -4.03
C VAL A 137 -25.05 -3.94 -4.34
N ASP A 138 -26.17 -3.68 -3.69
CA ASP A 138 -26.87 -2.40 -3.70
C ASP A 138 -26.52 -1.64 -2.41
N GLU A 139 -26.78 -0.34 -2.36
CA GLU A 139 -26.44 0.49 -1.19
C GLU A 139 -26.98 -0.07 0.15
N LYS A 140 -28.17 -0.68 0.12
CA LYS A 140 -28.80 -1.33 1.30
C LYS A 140 -28.19 -2.68 1.69
N THR A 141 -27.63 -3.42 0.72
CA THR A 141 -26.96 -4.70 0.99
C THR A 141 -25.48 -4.52 1.26
N LEU A 142 -24.92 -3.36 0.90
CA LEU A 142 -23.53 -3.00 1.13
C LEU A 142 -23.21 -2.89 2.62
N GLU A 143 -24.09 -2.28 3.41
CA GLU A 143 -23.91 -2.19 4.87
C GLU A 143 -23.84 -3.57 5.54
N LYS A 144 -24.49 -4.60 4.95
CA LYS A 144 -24.42 -5.98 5.48
C LYS A 144 -23.07 -6.64 5.22
N HIS A 145 -22.37 -6.23 4.16
CA HIS A 145 -21.07 -6.78 3.77
C HIS A 145 -19.89 -5.91 4.23
N ILE A 146 -20.13 -4.62 4.42
CA ILE A 146 -19.15 -3.59 4.78
C ILE A 146 -19.82 -2.65 5.80
N PRO A 147 -19.87 -3.04 7.08
CA PRO A 147 -20.66 -2.33 8.09
C PRO A 147 -20.03 -1.01 8.58
N ARG A 148 -18.72 -0.78 8.36
CA ARG A 148 -17.98 0.38 8.89
C ARG A 148 -17.39 1.26 7.80
N ARG A 149 -18.21 1.80 6.88
CA ARG A 149 -17.69 2.74 5.87
C ARG A 149 -17.33 4.07 6.55
N ALA A 150 -16.05 4.42 6.57
CA ALA A 150 -15.59 5.75 6.97
C ALA A 150 -16.00 6.76 5.88
N THR A 151 -16.75 7.80 6.26
CA THR A 151 -17.39 8.73 5.32
C THR A 151 -16.48 9.84 4.82
N VAL A 152 -15.24 9.95 5.30
CA VAL A 152 -14.32 11.03 4.92
C VAL A 152 -12.97 10.45 4.50
N TYR A 153 -12.90 9.91 3.28
CA TYR A 153 -11.62 9.57 2.66
C TYR A 153 -11.08 10.78 1.88
N ASN A 154 -10.01 11.39 2.38
CA ASN A 154 -9.29 12.42 1.63
C ASN A 154 -8.08 11.78 0.94
N HIS A 155 -8.22 11.53 -0.36
CA HIS A 155 -7.19 10.89 -1.18
C HIS A 155 -5.87 11.66 -1.17
N GLU A 156 -5.90 12.99 -1.29
CA GLU A 156 -4.70 13.82 -1.34
C GLU A 156 -3.93 13.73 -0.03
N HIS A 157 -4.64 13.79 1.10
CA HIS A 157 -4.02 13.64 2.42
C HIS A 157 -3.44 12.23 2.60
N CYS A 158 -4.12 11.19 2.12
CA CYS A 158 -3.61 9.83 2.19
C CYS A 158 -2.32 9.65 1.36
N VAL A 159 -2.30 10.15 0.12
CA VAL A 159 -1.10 10.09 -0.73
C VAL A 159 0.04 10.87 -0.10
N ALA A 160 -0.24 12.06 0.43
CA ALA A 160 0.76 12.88 1.12
C ALA A 160 1.33 12.18 2.37
N TYR A 161 0.47 11.52 3.15
CA TYR A 161 0.89 10.71 4.30
C TYR A 161 1.81 9.57 3.89
N TYR A 162 1.43 8.77 2.88
CA TYR A 162 2.26 7.65 2.42
C TYR A 162 3.62 8.10 1.85
N LYS A 163 3.65 9.27 1.20
CA LYS A 163 4.90 9.88 0.70
C LYS A 163 5.87 10.19 1.83
N GLU A 164 5.37 10.69 2.95
CA GLU A 164 6.20 10.96 4.14
C GLU A 164 6.55 9.69 4.90
N TYR A 165 5.59 8.80 5.08
CA TYR A 165 5.80 7.50 5.71
C TYR A 165 6.95 6.74 5.02
N ASP A 166 6.93 6.62 3.70
CA ASP A 166 7.99 5.91 2.97
C ASP A 166 9.35 6.62 3.06
N ALA A 167 9.36 7.95 3.14
CA ALA A 167 10.59 8.71 3.32
C ALA A 167 11.21 8.39 4.70
N VAL A 168 10.42 8.49 5.76
CA VAL A 168 10.82 8.16 7.14
C VAL A 168 11.31 6.71 7.23
N MET A 169 10.54 5.76 6.69
CA MET A 169 10.91 4.35 6.72
C MET A 169 12.20 4.06 5.94
N THR A 170 12.45 4.76 4.83
CA THR A 170 13.68 4.61 4.05
C THR A 170 14.89 5.06 4.87
N GLU A 171 14.79 6.21 5.55
CA GLU A 171 15.84 6.74 6.41
C GLU A 171 16.11 5.83 7.61
N TRP A 172 15.05 5.34 8.26
CA TRP A 172 15.15 4.42 9.39
C TRP A 172 15.80 3.09 9.00
N GLN A 173 15.42 2.52 7.86
CA GLN A 173 16.08 1.32 7.34
C GLN A 173 17.56 1.57 7.00
N ALA A 174 17.91 2.75 6.48
CA ALA A 174 19.31 3.09 6.22
C ALA A 174 20.11 3.23 7.52
N ALA A 175 19.56 3.89 8.54
CA ALA A 175 20.17 4.01 9.86
C ALA A 175 20.34 2.62 10.53
N GLY A 176 19.31 1.78 10.50
CA GLY A 176 19.36 0.42 11.03
C GLY A 176 20.41 -0.46 10.34
N ARG A 177 20.55 -0.37 9.01
CA ARG A 177 21.61 -1.07 8.26
C ARG A 177 23.01 -0.61 8.67
N ARG A 178 23.22 0.70 8.85
CA ARG A 178 24.51 1.24 9.33
C ARG A 178 24.85 0.70 10.72
N LEU A 179 23.89 0.74 11.64
CA LEU A 179 24.08 0.21 12.99
C LEU A 179 24.40 -1.29 12.97
N ALA A 180 23.72 -2.08 12.14
CA ALA A 180 23.98 -3.52 12.03
C ALA A 180 25.39 -3.82 11.51
N LEU A 181 25.89 -3.04 10.55
CA LEU A 181 27.25 -3.18 10.02
C LEU A 181 28.29 -2.90 11.11
N GLU A 182 28.14 -1.78 11.82
CA GLU A 182 29.06 -1.36 12.88
C GLU A 182 29.05 -2.36 14.05
N MET A 183 27.89 -2.90 14.40
CA MET A 183 27.76 -3.97 15.39
C MET A 183 28.39 -5.29 14.92
N SER A 184 28.45 -5.55 13.62
CA SER A 184 29.16 -6.71 13.06
C SER A 184 30.66 -6.56 13.21
N GLU A 185 31.21 -5.38 12.89
CA GLU A 185 32.63 -5.07 13.06
C GLU A 185 33.07 -5.17 14.53
N LEU A 186 32.19 -4.81 15.47
CA LEU A 186 32.42 -4.96 16.91
C LEU A 186 32.48 -6.43 17.36
N LYS A 187 31.68 -7.32 16.75
CA LYS A 187 31.73 -8.77 17.06
C LYS A 187 33.02 -9.44 16.57
N GLU A 188 33.67 -8.86 15.56
CA GLU A 188 34.95 -9.35 15.05
C GLU A 188 36.14 -8.91 15.93
N CYS A 189 35.92 -7.98 16.87
CA CYS A 189 36.93 -7.53 17.83
C CYS A 189 37.01 -8.45 19.07
N THR A 190 38.08 -9.22 19.20
CA THR A 190 38.29 -10.18 20.31
C THR A 190 38.87 -9.56 21.60
N SER A 191 39.14 -8.25 21.64
CA SER A 191 39.61 -7.55 22.85
C SER A 191 38.85 -6.25 23.13
N LEU A 192 38.16 -6.19 24.28
CA LEU A 192 37.23 -5.13 24.69
C LEU A 192 37.90 -3.77 24.98
N SER A 193 39.21 -3.74 25.26
CA SER A 193 39.93 -2.53 25.67
C SER A 193 40.30 -1.58 24.52
N GLY A 194 40.33 -2.06 23.26
CA GLY A 194 40.42 -1.21 22.05
C GLY A 194 39.10 -1.10 21.26
N SER A 195 38.12 -1.94 21.61
CA SER A 195 36.88 -2.21 20.87
C SER A 195 35.73 -1.22 21.11
N LEU A 196 35.80 -0.35 22.13
CA LEU A 196 34.75 0.63 22.40
C LEU A 196 34.90 1.93 21.59
N THR A 197 36.02 2.11 20.88
CA THR A 197 36.30 3.31 20.08
C THR A 197 35.33 3.51 18.91
N PRO A 198 34.96 2.47 18.13
CA PRO A 198 33.96 2.58 17.07
C PRO A 198 32.57 2.96 17.61
N LEU A 199 32.13 2.29 18.69
CA LEU A 199 30.84 2.56 19.33
C LEU A 199 30.78 3.97 19.95
N ASN A 200 31.85 4.42 20.61
CA ASN A 200 31.95 5.80 21.10
C ASN A 200 32.02 6.81 19.95
N ARG A 201 32.69 6.49 18.85
CA ARG A 201 32.75 7.37 17.66
C ARG A 201 31.38 7.50 17.00
N LEU A 202 30.61 6.42 16.98
CA LEU A 202 29.24 6.35 16.47
C LEU A 202 28.29 7.14 17.40
N LEU A 203 28.34 6.94 18.72
CA LEU A 203 27.54 7.69 19.69
C LEU A 203 27.95 9.17 19.81
N ALA A 204 29.20 9.51 19.52
CA ALA A 204 29.71 10.87 19.46
C ALA A 204 29.58 11.49 18.05
N ASP A 205 29.11 10.74 17.05
CA ASP A 205 28.98 11.23 15.70
C ASP A 205 27.89 12.33 15.66
N PRO A 206 28.26 13.58 15.33
CA PRO A 206 27.28 14.67 15.23
C PRO A 206 26.21 14.41 14.16
N THR A 207 26.48 13.54 13.18
CA THR A 207 25.48 13.13 12.19
C THR A 207 24.40 12.21 12.79
N LEU A 208 24.74 11.41 13.81
CA LEU A 208 23.79 10.56 14.53
C LEU A 208 22.90 11.34 15.49
N ARG A 209 23.45 12.37 16.15
CA ARG A 209 22.65 13.30 16.96
C ARG A 209 21.73 14.19 16.14
N ARG A 210 22.18 14.60 14.95
CA ARG A 210 21.32 15.30 13.98
C ARG A 210 20.21 14.38 13.49
N THR A 211 20.53 13.17 13.07
CA THR A 211 19.50 12.20 12.65
C THR A 211 18.50 11.84 13.76
N ALA A 212 18.88 11.85 15.04
CA ALA A 212 17.91 11.67 16.13
C ALA A 212 16.92 12.84 16.24
N ARG A 213 17.40 14.09 16.16
CA ARG A 213 16.54 15.27 16.16
C ARG A 213 15.71 15.39 14.88
N ASP A 214 16.34 15.14 13.74
CA ASP A 214 15.68 15.12 12.43
C ASP A 214 14.62 14.01 12.39
N ALA A 215 14.85 12.89 13.09
CA ALA A 215 13.85 11.82 13.25
C ALA A 215 12.68 12.24 14.14
N GLU A 216 12.90 12.95 15.25
CA GLU A 216 11.81 13.50 16.08
C GLU A 216 10.98 14.52 15.29
N GLU A 217 11.62 15.41 14.53
CA GLU A 217 10.92 16.37 13.67
C GLU A 217 10.14 15.65 12.54
N ALA A 218 10.72 14.63 11.92
CA ALA A 218 10.05 13.83 10.89
C ALA A 218 8.90 12.97 11.43
N MET A 219 9.04 12.42 12.64
CA MET A 219 7.96 11.73 13.36
C MET A 219 6.82 12.68 13.71
N GLY A 220 7.13 13.86 14.23
CA GLY A 220 6.12 14.88 14.54
C GLY A 220 5.35 15.32 13.31
N ALA A 221 6.04 15.52 12.18
CA ALA A 221 5.40 15.83 10.90
C ALA A 221 4.48 14.67 10.43
N LEU A 222 4.95 13.42 10.54
CA LEU A 222 4.15 12.25 10.19
C LEU A 222 2.90 12.10 11.08
N GLU A 223 3.04 12.33 12.38
CA GLU A 223 1.92 12.31 13.33
C GLU A 223 0.90 13.43 13.05
N GLU A 224 1.36 14.64 12.75
CA GLU A 224 0.50 15.76 12.35
C GLU A 224 -0.29 15.43 11.08
N ARG A 225 0.36 14.81 10.08
CA ARG A 225 -0.32 14.36 8.84
C ARG A 225 -1.21 13.14 9.04
N ALA A 226 -0.90 12.28 10.00
CA ALA A 226 -1.74 11.16 10.39
C ALA A 226 -3.00 11.61 11.12
N ALA A 227 -2.97 12.73 11.85
CA ALA A 227 -4.08 13.23 12.67
C ALA A 227 -5.45 13.26 11.94
N PRO A 228 -5.59 13.80 10.72
CA PRO A 228 -6.86 13.73 9.97
C PRO A 228 -7.21 12.34 9.44
N LEU A 229 -6.27 11.39 9.45
CA LEU A 229 -6.38 10.04 8.88
C LEU A 229 -6.47 8.93 9.94
N LEU A 230 -6.45 9.26 11.24
CA LEU A 230 -6.54 8.27 12.34
C LEU A 230 -7.84 7.46 12.33
N GLN A 231 -8.84 7.89 11.57
CA GLN A 231 -10.08 7.16 11.32
C GLN A 231 -9.87 5.93 10.43
N LEU A 232 -8.76 5.86 9.70
CA LEU A 232 -8.37 4.73 8.87
C LEU A 232 -7.63 3.71 9.74
N ASP A 233 -8.21 2.52 9.91
CA ASP A 233 -7.67 1.50 10.82
C ASP A 233 -6.20 1.15 10.50
N HIS A 234 -5.82 1.14 9.23
CA HIS A 234 -4.44 0.86 8.81
C HIS A 234 -3.47 2.01 9.12
N VAL A 235 -3.86 3.28 8.97
CA VAL A 235 -3.01 4.42 9.35
C VAL A 235 -2.82 4.46 10.86
N ARG A 236 -3.88 4.17 11.62
CA ARG A 236 -3.81 4.06 13.08
C ARG A 236 -2.85 2.95 13.51
N ASN A 237 -2.90 1.79 12.86
CA ASN A 237 -2.02 0.66 13.17
C ASN A 237 -0.55 0.95 12.78
N ILE A 238 -0.32 1.63 11.66
CA ILE A 238 1.00 2.09 11.26
C ILE A 238 1.54 3.05 12.32
N ASN A 239 0.77 4.07 12.70
CA ASN A 239 1.21 5.05 13.69
C ASN A 239 1.48 4.42 15.06
N ALA A 240 0.61 3.51 15.52
CA ALA A 240 0.80 2.78 16.77
C ALA A 240 2.01 1.81 16.76
N SER A 241 2.55 1.47 15.60
CA SER A 241 3.77 0.66 15.47
C SER A 241 5.05 1.49 15.45
N ILE A 242 4.92 2.81 15.29
CA ILE A 242 5.99 3.80 15.15
C ILE A 242 6.18 4.58 16.46
N SER A 243 5.09 4.84 17.20
CA SER A 243 5.08 5.40 18.56
C SER A 243 5.48 4.37 19.62
#